data_AF-A0A2J4XVL8-F1
#
_entry.id   AF-A0A2J4XVL8-F1
#
_cell.length_a   1.000
_cell.length_b   1.000
_cell.length_c   1.000
_cell.angle_alpha   90.00
_cell.angle_beta   90.00
_cell.angle_gamma   90.00
#
_symmetry.space_group_name_H-M   'P 1'
#
loop_
_entity.id
_entity.type
_entity.pdbx_description
1 polymer ?
#
loop_
_entity_poly.entity_id
_entity_poly.type
_entity_poly.pdbx_seq_one_letter_code
_entity_poly.pdbx_strand_id
1 'polypeptide(L)'
;MDWYLKVLKNYIGFGGRARRKEYWMFILVNIILTGVLSIIDKMLGWQRAGGEGILTTIYGVLIFLPWWAVQFRRLHDTDRSAWWLLLLLIPVIGWLVI
;
A
#
# COMPACT_ATOMS: atom_id res chain seq x y z
N MET A 1 -10.04 -9.93 8.15
CA MET A 1 -10.34 -8.79 7.25
C MET A 1 -10.33 -7.43 7.97
N ASP A 2 -10.58 -7.39 9.28
CA ASP A 2 -10.73 -6.13 10.05
C ASP A 2 -9.54 -5.17 9.94
N TRP A 3 -8.32 -5.70 9.79
CA TRP A 3 -7.10 -4.89 9.63
C TRP A 3 -7.08 -4.06 8.33
N TYR A 4 -7.59 -4.63 7.24
CA TYR A 4 -7.65 -3.93 5.95
C TYR A 4 -8.66 -2.78 6.00
N LEU A 5 -9.85 -3.05 6.53
CA LEU A 5 -10.88 -2.03 6.73
C LEU A 5 -10.46 -0.95 7.73
N LYS A 6 -9.67 -1.30 8.75
CA LYS A 6 -9.14 -0.34 9.71
C LYS A 6 -8.18 0.66 9.07
N VAL A 7 -7.32 0.20 8.15
CA VAL A 7 -6.45 1.08 7.38
C VAL A 7 -7.26 1.98 6.45
N LEU A 8 -8.25 1.43 5.75
CA LEU A 8 -9.13 2.22 4.88
C LEU A 8 -10.00 3.22 5.65
N LYS A 9 -10.40 2.92 6.89
CA LYS A 9 -11.10 3.87 7.77
C LYS A 9 -10.18 5.01 8.25
N ASN A 10 -8.89 4.73 8.42
CA ASN A 10 -7.86 5.73 8.73
C ASN A 10 -7.08 6.15 7.47
N TYR A 11 -7.81 6.42 6.38
CA TYR A 11 -7.25 6.64 5.05
C TYR A 11 -6.33 7.88 4.93
N ILE A 12 -6.56 8.92 5.76
CA ILE A 12 -5.72 10.14 5.86
C ILE A 12 -5.06 10.25 7.26
N GLY A 13 -5.16 9.21 8.09
CA GLY A 13 -4.62 9.23 9.43
C GLY A 13 -3.10 9.04 9.43
N PHE A 14 -2.34 10.11 9.22
CA PHE A 14 -0.87 10.11 9.37
C PHE A 14 -0.43 10.07 10.85
N GLY A 15 -1.36 10.31 11.77
CA GLY A 15 -1.17 10.20 13.20
C GLY A 15 -1.43 8.79 13.74
N GLY A 16 -0.64 8.38 14.74
CA GLY A 16 -0.79 7.10 15.43
C GLY A 16 0.28 6.07 15.05
N ARG A 17 0.09 4.83 15.53
CA ARG A 17 1.05 3.74 15.40
C ARG A 17 0.42 2.54 14.68
N ALA A 18 1.15 1.96 13.73
CA ALA A 18 0.76 0.74 13.04
C ALA A 18 1.68 -0.41 13.44
N ARG A 19 1.10 -1.41 14.14
CA ARG A 19 1.83 -2.62 14.53
C ARG A 19 2.22 -3.42 13.29
N ARG A 20 3.30 -4.21 13.37
CA ARG A 20 3.79 -5.08 12.27
C ARG A 20 2.69 -5.88 11.58
N LYS A 21 1.78 -6.47 12.35
CA LYS A 21 0.67 -7.27 11.82
C LYS A 21 -0.31 -6.45 10.96
N GLU A 22 -0.59 -5.20 11.33
CA GLU A 22 -1.47 -4.31 10.56
C GLU A 22 -0.83 -3.96 9.20
N TYR A 23 0.48 -3.65 9.22
CA TYR A 23 1.25 -3.38 8.01
C TYR A 23 1.28 -4.59 7.06
N TRP A 24 1.75 -5.75 7.54
CA TRP A 24 1.90 -6.93 6.70
C TRP A 24 0.56 -7.45 6.17
N MET A 25 -0.52 -7.36 6.95
CA MET A 25 -1.83 -7.78 6.45
C MET A 25 -2.39 -6.80 5.41
N PHE A 26 -2.15 -5.50 5.54
CA PHE A 26 -2.51 -4.54 4.50
C PHE A 26 -1.73 -4.80 3.21
N ILE A 27 -0.42 -5.03 3.29
CA ILE A 27 0.42 -5.37 2.13
C ILE A 27 -0.05 -6.66 1.46
N LEU A 28 -0.28 -7.73 2.24
CA LEU A 28 -0.72 -9.02 1.69
C LEU A 28 -2.07 -8.91 0.95
N VAL A 29 -3.05 -8.23 1.54
CA VAL A 29 -4.37 -8.05 0.91
C VAL A 29 -4.25 -7.24 -0.39
N ASN A 30 -3.41 -6.21 -0.41
CA ASN A 30 -3.16 -5.44 -1.64
C ASN A 30 -2.48 -6.25 -2.73
N ILE A 31 -1.52 -7.12 -2.39
CA ILE A 31 -0.89 -8.03 -3.34
C ILE A 31 -1.93 -8.96 -3.96
N ILE A 32 -2.79 -9.57 -3.13
CA ILE A 32 -3.85 -10.46 -3.61
C ILE A 32 -4.84 -9.71 -4.51
N LEU A 33 -5.34 -8.55 -4.07
CA LEU A 33 -6.32 -7.76 -4.84
C LEU A 33 -5.74 -7.28 -6.17
N THR A 34 -4.51 -6.78 -6.17
CA THR A 34 -3.83 -6.33 -7.41
C THR A 34 -3.62 -7.50 -8.37
N GLY A 35 -3.24 -8.69 -7.86
CA GLY A 35 -3.10 -9.90 -8.67
C GLY A 35 -4.42 -10.34 -9.31
N VAL A 36 -5.50 -10.35 -8.53
CA VAL A 36 -6.85 -10.68 -9.03
C VAL A 36 -7.33 -9.67 -10.07
N LEU A 37 -7.18 -8.36 -9.81
CA LEU A 37 -7.54 -7.31 -10.76
C LEU A 37 -6.76 -7.40 -12.07
N SER A 38 -5.46 -7.72 -11.99
CA SER A 38 -4.64 -7.90 -13.19
C SER A 38 -5.11 -9.06 -14.08
N ILE A 39 -5.56 -10.16 -13.47
CA ILE A 39 -6.15 -11.29 -14.22
C ILE A 39 -7.47 -10.86 -14.87
N ILE A 40 -8.33 -10.14 -14.13
CA ILE A 40 -9.61 -9.65 -14.65
C ILE A 40 -9.39 -8.67 -15.81
N ASP A 41 -8.48 -7.71 -15.69
CA ASP A 41 -8.16 -6.76 -16.75
C ASP A 41 -7.70 -7.48 -18.03
N LYS A 42 -6.90 -8.56 -17.89
CA LYS A 42 -6.49 -9.41 -19.03
C LYS A 42 -7.66 -10.17 -19.65
N MET A 43 -8.55 -10.73 -18.84
CA MET A 43 -9.71 -11.48 -19.32
C MET A 43 -10.73 -10.60 -20.05
N LEU A 44 -10.91 -9.36 -19.59
CA LEU A 44 -11.85 -8.40 -20.18
C LEU A 44 -11.25 -7.60 -21.35
N GLY A 45 -9.95 -7.75 -21.62
CA GLY A 45 -9.24 -6.96 -22.62
C GLY A 45 -9.12 -5.47 -22.26
N TRP A 46 -9.21 -5.12 -20.98
CA TRP A 46 -9.16 -3.75 -20.47
C TRP A 46 -7.73 -3.26 -20.23
N GLN A 47 -6.79 -3.78 -21.01
CA GLN A 47 -5.39 -3.38 -20.96
C GLN A 47 -5.16 -2.21 -21.90
N ARG A 48 -4.47 -1.18 -21.41
CA ARG A 48 -3.98 -0.06 -22.23
C ARG A 48 -2.78 -0.51 -23.07
N ALA A 49 -2.38 0.33 -24.04
CA ALA A 49 -1.24 0.06 -24.92
C ALA A 49 0.07 -0.25 -24.17
N GLY A 50 0.22 0.19 -22.91
CA GLY A 50 1.36 -0.12 -22.04
C GLY A 50 1.25 -1.43 -21.24
N GLY A 51 0.20 -2.24 -21.44
CA GLY A 51 -0.05 -3.48 -20.68
C GLY A 51 -0.72 -3.27 -19.31
N GLU A 52 -0.88 -2.02 -18.87
CA GLU A 52 -1.58 -1.65 -17.64
C GLU A 52 -3.09 -1.86 -17.75
N GLY A 53 -3.67 -2.59 -16.80
CA GLY A 53 -5.11 -2.80 -16.71
C GLY A 53 -5.83 -1.62 -16.09
N ILE A 54 -6.96 -1.20 -16.68
CA ILE A 54 -7.73 -0.04 -16.23
C ILE A 54 -8.20 -0.18 -14.78
N LEU A 55 -8.71 -1.36 -14.39
CA LEU A 55 -9.17 -1.59 -13.01
C LEU A 55 -8.01 -1.56 -12.02
N THR A 56 -6.90 -2.19 -12.40
CA THR A 56 -5.67 -2.19 -11.60
C THR A 56 -5.16 -0.77 -11.37
N THR A 57 -5.19 0.10 -12.39
CA THR A 57 -4.81 1.52 -12.25
C THR A 57 -5.75 2.27 -11.30
N ILE A 58 -7.07 2.12 -11.44
CA ILE A 58 -8.05 2.78 -10.56
C ILE A 58 -7.85 2.36 -9.10
N TYR A 59 -7.67 1.06 -8.88
CA TYR A 59 -7.39 0.52 -7.55
C TYR A 59 -6.10 1.08 -6.95
N GLY A 60 -5.04 1.19 -7.76
CA GLY A 60 -3.77 1.79 -7.34
C GLY A 60 -3.93 3.23 -6.86
N VAL A 61 -4.75 4.04 -7.56
CA VAL A 61 -5.03 5.43 -7.15
C VAL A 61 -5.81 5.48 -5.83
N LEU A 62 -6.80 4.60 -5.63
CA LEU A 62 -7.58 4.54 -4.38
C LEU A 62 -6.72 4.15 -3.17
N ILE A 63 -5.78 3.23 -3.37
CA ILE A 63 -4.92 2.71 -2.31
C ILE A 63 -3.68 3.58 -2.07
N PHE A 64 -3.35 4.48 -3.01
CA PHE A 64 -2.15 5.32 -2.92
C PHE A 64 -2.01 6.02 -1.57
N LEU A 65 -3.06 6.74 -1.14
CA LEU A 65 -3.03 7.46 0.15
C LEU A 65 -2.99 6.51 1.37
N PRO A 66 -3.86 5.48 1.47
CA PRO A 66 -3.75 4.47 2.53
C PRO A 66 -2.38 3.79 2.62
N TRP A 67 -1.73 3.53 1.48
CA TRP A 67 -0.38 2.95 1.44
C TRP A 67 0.60 3.86 2.17
N TRP A 68 0.63 5.15 1.84
CA TRP A 68 1.49 6.11 2.52
C TRP A 68 1.13 6.24 4.00
N ALA A 69 -0.16 6.33 4.33
CA ALA A 69 -0.61 6.48 5.71
C ALA A 69 -0.16 5.32 6.63
N VAL A 70 -0.15 4.08 6.14
CA VAL A 70 0.36 2.94 6.94
C VAL A 70 1.86 3.03 7.17
N GLN A 71 2.63 3.42 6.15
CA GLN A 71 4.08 3.53 6.26
C GLN A 71 4.52 4.60 7.27
N PHE A 72 3.85 5.76 7.26
CA PHE A 72 4.07 6.80 8.28
C PHE A 72 3.83 6.26 9.69
N ARG A 73 2.69 5.60 9.90
CA ARG A 73 2.33 5.00 11.20
C ARG A 73 3.25 3.87 11.61
N ARG A 74 3.85 3.14 10.66
CA ARG A 74 4.83 2.08 10.90
C ARG A 74 6.15 2.64 11.40
N LEU A 75 6.62 3.73 10.80
CA LEU A 75 7.83 4.42 11.26
C LEU A 75 7.62 5.03 12.66
N HIS A 76 6.47 5.66 12.90
CA HIS A 76 6.10 6.17 14.21
C HIS A 76 5.96 5.07 15.28
N ASP A 77 5.66 3.82 14.90
CA ASP A 77 5.66 2.66 15.81
C ASP A 77 7.09 2.29 16.25
N THR A 78 8.11 2.63 15.47
CA THR A 78 9.54 2.47 15.80
C THR A 78 10.20 3.75 16.32
N ASP A 79 9.40 4.73 16.75
CA ASP A 79 9.83 6.07 17.18
C ASP A 79 10.73 6.80 16.14
N ARG A 80 10.53 6.51 14.84
CA ARG A 80 11.19 7.18 13.71
C ARG A 80 10.26 8.19 13.08
N SER A 81 10.80 9.33 12.64
CA SER A 81 10.02 10.34 11.91
C SER A 81 9.65 9.87 10.50
N ALA A 82 8.58 10.40 9.93
CA ALA A 82 8.15 10.07 8.57
C ALA A 82 9.18 10.42 7.47
N TRP A 83 10.15 11.29 7.77
CA TRP A 83 11.28 11.61 6.88
C TRP A 83 12.12 10.39 6.51
N TRP A 84 12.09 9.33 7.32
CA TRP A 84 12.75 8.06 7.00
C TRP A 84 12.18 7.39 5.75
N LEU A 85 10.99 7.78 5.28
CA LEU A 85 10.47 7.31 3.98
C LEU A 85 11.29 7.78 2.79
N LEU A 86 12.07 8.87 2.92
CA LEU A 86 13.00 9.26 1.87
C LEU A 86 14.05 8.17 1.59
N LEU A 87 14.31 7.28 2.56
CA LEU A 87 15.19 6.13 2.32
C LEU A 87 14.62 5.13 1.32
N LEU A 88 13.32 5.17 1.01
CA LEU A 88 12.75 4.38 -0.10
C LEU A 88 13.32 4.81 -1.46
N LEU A 89 13.84 6.04 -1.58
CA LEU A 89 14.55 6.50 -2.77
C LEU A 89 15.93 5.83 -2.91
N ILE A 90 16.47 5.27 -1.82
CA ILE A 90 17.70 4.49 -1.83
C ILE A 90 17.29 3.01 -1.97
N PRO A 91 17.64 2.33 -3.08
CA PRO A 91 17.28 0.93 -3.29
C PRO A 91 17.72 0.06 -2.10
N VAL A 92 16.92 -0.96 -1.76
CA VAL A 92 17.16 -1.95 -0.70
C VAL A 92 17.07 -1.41 0.75
N ILE A 93 17.67 -0.26 1.06
CA ILE A 93 17.73 0.26 2.45
C ILE A 93 16.35 0.68 2.95
N GLY A 94 15.58 1.42 2.14
CA GLY A 94 14.25 1.87 2.56
C GLY A 94 13.29 0.73 2.87
N TRP A 95 13.42 -0.42 2.20
CA TRP A 95 12.59 -1.60 2.44
C TRP A 95 12.91 -2.33 3.74
N LEU A 96 14.16 -2.26 4.23
CA LEU A 96 14.57 -2.91 5.48
C LEU A 96 14.20 -2.10 6.73
N VAL A 97 14.06 -0.78 6.56
CA VAL A 97 13.86 0.17 7.66
C VAL A 97 12.41 0.26 8.13
N ILE A 98 11.46 -0.01 7.23
CA ILE A 98 10.01 0.10 7.43
C ILE A 98 9.44 -1.24 7.96
#